data_AF-A0A2I1GHS0-F1
#
_entry.id   AF-A0A2I1GHS0-F1
#
_cell.length_a   1.000
_cell.length_b   1.000
_cell.length_c   1.000
_cell.angle_alpha   90.00
_cell.angle_beta   90.00
_cell.angle_gamma   90.00
#
_symmetry.space_group_name_H-M   'P 1'
#
loop_
_entity.id
_entity.type
_entity.pdbx_description
1 polymer ?
#
loop_
_entity_poly.entity_id
_entity_poly.type
_entity_poly.pdbx_seq_one_letter_code
_entity_poly.pdbx_strand_id
1 'polypeptide(L)'
;MDRNEYLSFVEDYEQRTKQYVKPREEEQEPSTLTVQQEETTFPAEIQRIKETLLETSKHLLFISEGEEPYEFIFIPKEDITELPEDCTQFKSFIKQQDNNNLMIAEEELSSSESNNALKFQEFFDPFTSEFAEDPYGQKDGYKELQKIIEATFHGKENVKVYKIGDYRRVGVYLVGVIKGVGIAGLKTFSIET
;
A
#
# COMPACT_ATOMS: atom_id res chain seq x y z
N MET A 1 46.78 36.06 15.55
CA MET A 1 45.53 35.46 15.04
C MET A 1 44.41 36.38 15.46
N ASP A 2 44.04 37.27 14.55
CA ASP A 2 43.17 38.40 14.83
C ASP A 2 41.71 37.96 14.83
N ARG A 3 41.02 38.27 15.93
CA ARG A 3 39.61 37.96 16.21
C ARG A 3 38.64 38.47 15.13
N ASN A 4 39.09 39.41 14.30
CA ASN A 4 38.29 40.05 13.24
C ASN A 4 38.16 39.21 11.96
N GLU A 5 39.14 38.36 11.61
CA GLU A 5 39.04 37.54 10.39
C GLU A 5 38.02 36.40 10.56
N TYR A 6 37.95 35.80 11.75
CA TYR A 6 36.99 34.73 12.06
C TYR A 6 35.53 35.24 12.08
N LEU A 7 35.32 36.48 12.53
CA LEU A 7 33.99 37.11 12.51
C LEU A 7 33.52 37.41 11.08
N SER A 8 34.43 37.89 10.21
CA SER A 8 34.11 38.16 8.81
C SER A 8 33.77 36.89 8.02
N PHE A 9 34.37 35.75 8.38
CA PHE A 9 34.09 34.47 7.75
C PHE A 9 32.72 33.90 8.18
N VAL A 10 32.33 34.05 9.44
CA VAL A 10 31.01 33.63 9.93
C VAL A 10 29.90 34.49 9.32
N GLU A 11 30.11 35.81 9.19
CA GLU A 11 29.13 36.70 8.54
C GLU A 11 28.96 36.40 7.04
N ASP A 12 30.04 36.12 6.30
CA ASP A 12 29.94 35.76 4.86
C ASP A 12 29.29 34.36 4.66
N TYR A 13 29.50 33.43 5.61
CA TYR A 13 28.87 32.10 5.58
C TYR A 13 27.36 32.15 5.89
N GLU A 14 26.93 32.97 6.85
CA GLU A 14 25.50 33.18 7.16
C GLU A 14 24.76 33.94 6.03
N GLN A 15 25.43 34.86 5.34
CA GLN A 15 24.83 35.58 4.22
C GLN A 15 24.67 34.69 2.97
N ARG A 16 25.59 33.75 2.73
CA ARG A 16 25.50 32.83 1.58
C ARG A 16 24.50 31.68 1.76
N THR A 17 24.13 31.34 3.00
CA THR A 17 23.24 30.21 3.31
C THR A 17 21.79 30.61 3.60
N LYS A 18 21.46 31.91 3.64
CA LYS A 18 20.07 32.39 3.63
C LYS A 18 19.46 32.25 2.23
N GLN A 19 19.08 31.02 1.90
CA GLN A 19 18.34 30.71 0.68
C GLN A 19 16.90 31.20 0.81
N TYR A 20 16.64 32.34 0.18
CA TYR A 20 15.47 32.65 -0.65
C TYR A 20 14.13 31.99 -0.25
N VAL A 21 13.36 32.68 0.60
CA VAL A 21 11.90 32.53 0.65
C VAL A 21 11.32 33.45 -0.44
N LYS A 22 10.77 32.87 -1.50
CA LYS A 22 10.01 33.63 -2.52
C LYS A 22 8.58 33.85 -2.01
N PRO A 23 8.06 35.09 -1.97
CA PRO A 23 6.71 35.37 -1.49
C PRO A 23 5.68 35.07 -2.59
N ARG A 24 4.53 34.48 -2.22
CA ARG A 24 3.36 34.46 -3.08
C ARG A 24 2.09 34.76 -2.27
N GLU A 25 1.34 35.70 -2.82
CA GLU A 25 0.20 36.45 -2.30
C GLU A 25 -0.93 35.58 -1.74
N GLU A 26 -1.55 36.08 -0.67
CA GLU A 26 -2.93 35.79 -0.29
C GLU A 26 -3.87 36.27 -1.41
N GLU A 27 -4.65 35.37 -1.98
CA GLU A 27 -6.10 35.51 -2.19
C GLU A 27 -6.63 34.32 -3.03
N GLN A 28 -7.75 33.76 -2.55
CA GLN A 28 -8.58 32.67 -3.11
C GLN A 28 -8.32 31.25 -2.58
N GLU A 29 -8.92 30.98 -1.43
CA GLU A 29 -9.66 29.72 -1.21
C GLU A 29 -10.63 29.46 -2.39
N PRO A 30 -10.95 28.19 -2.74
CA PRO A 30 -11.25 27.16 -1.75
C PRO A 30 -10.68 25.77 -2.03
N SER A 31 -10.64 24.99 -0.95
CA SER A 31 -10.80 23.54 -0.97
C SER A 31 -9.66 22.72 -1.60
N THR A 32 -8.65 22.43 -0.78
CA THR A 32 -8.20 21.03 -0.66
C THR A 32 -8.12 20.74 0.83
N LEU A 33 -9.25 20.25 1.32
CA LEU A 33 -9.39 19.44 2.51
C LEU A 33 -8.11 18.62 2.81
N THR A 34 -7.20 19.18 3.61
CA THR A 34 -6.43 18.36 4.56
C THR A 34 -7.44 17.88 5.60
N VAL A 35 -8.22 16.88 5.18
CA VAL A 35 -8.94 16.03 6.12
C VAL A 35 -7.84 15.29 6.86
N GLN A 36 -7.52 15.80 8.05
CA GLN A 36 -7.27 14.93 9.19
C GLN A 36 -8.40 13.90 9.14
N GLN A 37 -8.11 12.73 8.60
CA GLN A 37 -9.07 11.63 8.55
C GLN A 37 -9.40 11.32 10.00
N GLU A 38 -10.62 11.67 10.38
CA GLU A 38 -11.24 11.25 11.62
C GLU A 38 -10.98 9.75 11.77
N GLU A 39 -10.51 9.38 12.96
CA GLU A 39 -10.38 8.01 13.45
C GLU A 39 -11.73 7.30 13.29
N THR A 40 -12.02 6.75 12.11
CA THR A 40 -12.95 5.63 12.01
C THR A 40 -12.28 4.53 12.80
N THR A 41 -12.68 4.38 14.06
CA THR A 41 -12.06 3.42 14.98
C THR A 41 -12.34 2.05 14.41
N PHE A 42 -11.40 1.51 13.65
CA PHE A 42 -11.46 0.13 13.19
C PHE A 42 -11.73 -0.75 14.42
N PRO A 43 -12.50 -1.84 14.29
CA PRO A 43 -12.57 -2.82 15.36
C PRO A 43 -11.16 -3.15 15.85
N ALA A 44 -10.97 -3.31 17.16
CA ALA A 44 -9.63 -3.44 17.75
C ALA A 44 -8.79 -4.57 17.09
N GLU A 45 -9.45 -5.61 16.61
CA GLU A 45 -8.86 -6.67 15.81
C GLU A 45 -8.31 -6.16 14.47
N ILE A 46 -9.09 -5.40 13.71
CA ILE A 46 -8.68 -4.82 12.43
C ILE A 46 -7.54 -3.82 12.61
N GLN A 47 -7.56 -3.02 13.68
CA GLN A 47 -6.46 -2.10 13.99
C GLN A 47 -5.14 -2.84 14.24
N ARG A 48 -5.17 -3.95 14.99
CA ARG A 48 -3.98 -4.79 15.21
C ARG A 48 -3.49 -5.42 13.92
N ILE A 49 -4.41 -5.90 13.07
CA ILE A 49 -4.08 -6.48 11.77
C ILE A 49 -3.43 -5.43 10.87
N LYS A 50 -4.01 -4.24 10.80
CA LYS A 50 -3.44 -3.10 10.06
C LYS A 50 -2.01 -2.79 10.50
N GLU A 51 -1.79 -2.61 11.81
CA GLU A 51 -0.47 -2.30 12.37
C GLU A 51 0.54 -3.41 12.05
N THR A 52 0.15 -4.68 12.25
CA THR A 52 1.01 -5.83 11.99
C THR A 52 1.40 -5.90 10.51
N LEU A 53 0.43 -5.83 9.60
CA LEU A 53 0.67 -5.95 8.17
C LEU A 53 1.48 -4.77 7.62
N LEU A 54 1.19 -3.54 8.06
CA LEU A 54 1.94 -2.36 7.63
C LEU A 54 3.37 -2.35 8.18
N GLU A 55 3.60 -2.74 9.43
CA GLU A 55 4.95 -2.78 9.99
C GLU A 55 5.81 -3.84 9.27
N THR A 56 5.26 -5.03 8.99
CA THR A 56 5.98 -6.08 8.26
C THR A 56 6.24 -5.70 6.79
N SER A 57 5.37 -4.91 6.16
CA SER A 57 5.51 -4.51 4.75
C SER A 57 6.20 -3.16 4.54
N LYS A 58 6.48 -2.40 5.61
CA LYS A 58 7.03 -1.04 5.55
C LYS A 58 8.32 -0.89 4.76
N HIS A 59 9.17 -1.92 4.82
CA HIS A 59 10.46 -1.96 4.14
C HIS A 59 10.42 -2.77 2.85
N LEU A 60 9.26 -3.30 2.50
CA LEU A 60 9.05 -4.06 1.29
C LEU A 60 8.51 -3.15 0.18
N LEU A 61 9.06 -3.34 -1.01
CA LEU A 61 8.61 -2.69 -2.23
C LEU A 61 8.21 -3.78 -3.20
N PHE A 62 7.00 -3.68 -3.75
CA PHE A 62 6.60 -4.55 -4.83
C PHE A 62 7.32 -4.14 -6.10
N ILE A 63 8.24 -5.00 -6.53
CA ILE A 63 9.11 -4.73 -7.68
C ILE A 63 8.47 -5.34 -8.92
N SER A 64 8.06 -4.44 -9.81
CA SER A 64 7.64 -4.74 -11.18
C SER A 64 8.60 -3.96 -12.11
N GLU A 65 8.10 -3.10 -12.98
CA GLU A 65 8.93 -2.08 -13.62
C GLU A 65 9.01 -0.79 -12.80
N GLY A 66 8.16 -0.66 -11.77
CA GLY A 66 8.25 0.34 -10.71
C GLY A 66 8.49 -0.28 -9.33
N GLU A 67 8.77 0.58 -8.36
CA GLU A 67 8.91 0.24 -6.94
C GLU A 67 7.72 0.83 -6.17
N GLU A 68 6.77 -0.01 -5.76
CA GLU A 68 5.52 0.45 -5.16
C GLU A 68 5.38 -0.05 -3.72
N PRO A 69 5.03 0.83 -2.76
CA PRO A 69 4.82 0.43 -1.37
C PRO A 69 3.52 -0.35 -1.21
N TYR A 70 3.34 -0.94 -0.03
CA TYR A 70 2.08 -1.57 0.38
C TYR A 70 1.22 -0.62 1.21
N GLU A 71 -0.06 -0.61 0.92
CA GLU A 71 -1.09 0.12 1.66
C GLU A 71 -2.08 -0.85 2.30
N PHE A 72 -2.67 -0.47 3.43
CA PHE A 72 -3.68 -1.31 4.08
C PHE A 72 -5.05 -1.13 3.43
N ILE A 73 -5.76 -2.24 3.26
CA ILE A 73 -7.15 -2.26 2.79
C ILE A 73 -8.05 -3.00 3.78
N PHE A 74 -9.24 -2.45 4.01
CA PHE A 74 -10.31 -3.11 4.75
C PHE A 74 -11.67 -2.88 4.08
N ILE A 75 -12.38 -3.97 3.82
CA ILE A 75 -13.72 -4.01 3.23
C ILE A 75 -14.66 -4.65 4.25
N PRO A 76 -15.50 -3.87 4.97
CA PRO A 76 -16.44 -4.41 5.93
C PRO A 76 -17.49 -5.25 5.22
N LYS A 77 -17.65 -6.50 5.65
CA LYS A 77 -18.60 -7.45 5.04
C LYS A 77 -18.86 -8.62 5.98
N GLU A 78 -19.69 -8.42 6.98
CA GLU A 78 -19.89 -9.39 8.07
C GLU A 78 -20.42 -10.76 7.57
N ASP A 79 -21.19 -10.75 6.48
CA ASP A 79 -21.78 -11.96 5.88
C ASP A 79 -20.78 -12.81 5.08
N ILE A 80 -19.54 -12.34 4.87
CA ILE A 80 -18.57 -13.09 4.07
C ILE A 80 -17.93 -14.23 4.87
N THR A 81 -18.00 -15.44 4.32
CA THR A 81 -17.38 -16.62 4.90
C THR A 81 -16.12 -17.06 4.17
N GLU A 82 -16.04 -16.78 2.87
CA GLU A 82 -14.98 -17.20 1.97
C GLU A 82 -14.69 -16.12 0.93
N LEU A 83 -13.45 -16.05 0.47
CA LEU A 83 -13.04 -15.12 -0.57
C LEU A 83 -13.50 -15.61 -1.95
N PRO A 84 -14.02 -14.73 -2.82
CA PRO A 84 -14.47 -15.13 -4.15
C PRO A 84 -13.34 -15.76 -4.98
N GLU A 85 -13.67 -16.69 -5.87
CA GLU A 85 -12.67 -17.27 -6.78
C GLU A 85 -12.35 -16.34 -7.95
N ASP A 86 -13.28 -15.45 -8.29
CA ASP A 86 -13.21 -14.64 -9.50
C ASP A 86 -13.02 -13.14 -9.19
N CYS A 87 -12.19 -12.48 -10.00
CA CYS A 87 -11.91 -11.06 -9.86
C CYS A 87 -13.15 -10.19 -10.06
N THR A 88 -14.14 -10.59 -10.87
CA THR A 88 -15.37 -9.82 -11.09
C THR A 88 -16.18 -9.68 -9.80
N GLN A 89 -16.27 -10.77 -9.03
CA GLN A 89 -16.97 -10.75 -7.74
C GLN A 89 -16.21 -9.90 -6.73
N PHE A 90 -14.88 -10.03 -6.65
CA PHE A 90 -14.06 -9.20 -5.76
C PHE A 90 -14.14 -7.70 -6.12
N LYS A 91 -14.08 -7.37 -7.42
CA LYS A 91 -14.29 -6.00 -7.92
C LYS A 91 -15.64 -5.42 -7.49
N SER A 92 -16.68 -6.25 -7.39
CA SER A 92 -18.00 -5.78 -6.94
C SER A 92 -17.99 -5.35 -5.47
N PHE A 93 -17.16 -5.98 -4.64
CA PHE A 93 -17.03 -5.64 -3.22
C PHE A 93 -16.28 -4.33 -3.03
N ILE A 94 -15.23 -4.15 -3.82
CA ILE A 94 -14.48 -2.90 -3.92
C ILE A 94 -15.40 -1.74 -4.33
N LYS A 95 -16.12 -1.88 -5.46
CA LYS A 95 -16.98 -0.83 -6.03
C LYS A 95 -18.07 -0.37 -5.07
N GLN A 96 -18.62 -1.30 -4.29
CA GLN A 96 -19.64 -0.97 -3.29
C GLN A 96 -19.11 -0.04 -2.19
N GLN A 97 -17.79 -0.03 -1.97
CA GLN A 97 -17.13 0.78 -0.95
C GLN A 97 -16.54 2.09 -1.49
N ASP A 98 -16.36 2.28 -2.80
CA ASP A 98 -15.87 3.54 -3.39
C ASP A 98 -16.78 4.74 -3.09
N ASN A 99 -18.05 4.52 -2.73
CA ASN A 99 -18.89 5.57 -2.17
C ASN A 99 -18.39 6.12 -0.80
N ASN A 100 -17.39 5.48 -0.17
CA ASN A 100 -16.93 5.70 1.20
C ASN A 100 -15.39 5.65 1.39
N ASN A 101 -14.57 6.10 0.43
CA ASN A 101 -13.10 6.22 0.53
C ASN A 101 -12.29 4.92 0.34
N LEU A 102 -12.29 4.32 -0.87
CA LEU A 102 -11.10 3.60 -1.33
C LEU A 102 -10.43 4.39 -2.46
N MET A 103 -9.11 4.53 -2.39
CA MET A 103 -8.29 5.00 -3.51
C MET A 103 -8.17 3.88 -4.54
N ILE A 104 -9.27 3.57 -5.21
CA ILE A 104 -9.27 2.66 -6.35
C ILE A 104 -9.62 3.52 -7.56
N ALA A 105 -8.65 3.66 -8.47
CA ALA A 105 -8.87 4.47 -9.65
C ALA A 105 -10.01 3.82 -10.46
N GLU A 106 -10.99 4.62 -10.90
CA GLU A 106 -12.09 4.15 -11.75
C GLU A 106 -11.59 3.36 -12.98
N GLU A 107 -10.37 3.68 -13.45
CA GLU A 107 -9.63 2.98 -14.49
C GLU A 107 -9.39 1.49 -14.15
N GLU A 108 -8.95 1.15 -12.93
CA GLU A 108 -8.70 -0.24 -12.47
C GLU A 108 -9.97 -1.10 -12.50
N LEU A 109 -11.11 -0.44 -12.33
CA LEU A 109 -12.43 -1.04 -12.18
C LEU A 109 -13.20 -1.18 -13.48
N SER A 110 -12.76 -0.46 -14.52
CA SER A 110 -13.34 -0.47 -15.86
C SER A 110 -12.69 -1.50 -16.79
N SER A 111 -11.43 -1.87 -16.53
CA SER A 111 -10.66 -2.78 -17.37
C SER A 111 -10.99 -4.26 -17.10
N SER A 112 -11.20 -5.01 -18.17
CA SER A 112 -11.39 -6.47 -18.16
C SER A 112 -10.13 -7.25 -18.55
N GLU A 113 -9.08 -6.57 -19.03
CA GLU A 113 -8.05 -7.19 -19.87
C GLU A 113 -6.94 -7.93 -19.10
N SER A 114 -6.66 -7.61 -17.83
CA SER A 114 -5.57 -8.24 -17.04
C SER A 114 -6.01 -8.82 -15.69
N ASN A 115 -7.31 -9.07 -15.51
CA ASN A 115 -7.82 -9.56 -14.23
C ASN A 115 -7.43 -11.02 -13.99
N ASN A 116 -6.74 -11.29 -12.88
CA ASN A 116 -6.38 -12.65 -12.50
C ASN A 116 -6.37 -12.83 -10.98
N ALA A 117 -6.86 -13.97 -10.51
CA ALA A 117 -6.78 -14.38 -9.12
C ALA A 117 -5.64 -15.41 -8.98
N LEU A 118 -4.68 -15.11 -8.12
CA LEU A 118 -3.57 -15.99 -7.81
C LEU A 118 -3.78 -16.60 -6.43
N LYS A 119 -3.32 -17.85 -6.29
CA LYS A 119 -3.24 -18.49 -4.97
C LYS A 119 -2.12 -17.85 -4.16
N PHE A 120 -2.24 -17.99 -2.84
CA PHE A 120 -1.26 -17.48 -1.90
C PHE A 120 0.19 -17.87 -2.26
N GLN A 121 0.45 -19.15 -2.52
CA GLN A 121 1.81 -19.61 -2.84
C GLN A 121 2.29 -19.10 -4.21
N GLU A 122 1.41 -19.04 -5.21
CA GLU A 122 1.75 -18.57 -6.57
C GLU A 122 2.23 -17.12 -6.56
N PHE A 123 1.72 -16.29 -5.64
CA PHE A 123 2.19 -14.93 -5.46
C PHE A 123 3.57 -14.84 -4.79
N PHE A 124 3.83 -15.66 -3.78
CA PHE A 124 5.08 -15.58 -3.00
C PHE A 124 6.25 -16.35 -3.62
N ASP A 125 6.00 -17.40 -4.42
CA ASP A 125 7.03 -18.24 -5.02
C ASP A 125 8.12 -17.46 -5.78
N PRO A 126 7.80 -16.43 -6.58
CA PRO A 126 8.81 -15.60 -7.24
C PRO A 126 9.74 -14.85 -6.28
N PHE A 127 9.31 -14.60 -5.05
CA PHE A 127 10.07 -13.84 -4.05
C PHE A 127 10.77 -14.72 -3.03
N THR A 128 10.17 -15.86 -2.66
CA THR A 128 10.59 -16.65 -1.48
C THR A 128 11.20 -18.00 -1.81
N SER A 129 11.00 -18.53 -3.03
CA SER A 129 11.52 -19.86 -3.43
C SER A 129 13.05 -19.93 -3.35
N GLU A 130 13.62 -21.12 -3.16
CA GLU A 130 15.08 -21.28 -2.99
C GLU A 130 15.87 -20.66 -4.16
N PHE A 131 15.34 -20.79 -5.37
CA PHE A 131 15.95 -20.29 -6.61
C PHE A 131 15.48 -18.89 -7.03
N ALA A 132 14.59 -18.24 -6.27
CA ALA A 132 14.18 -16.86 -6.52
C ALA A 132 15.40 -15.92 -6.47
N GLU A 133 15.57 -15.13 -7.54
CA GLU A 133 16.53 -14.04 -7.58
C GLU A 133 16.13 -12.96 -6.56
N ASP A 134 17.11 -12.43 -5.85
CA ASP A 134 16.88 -11.36 -4.86
C ASP A 134 17.83 -10.17 -5.11
N PRO A 135 17.66 -9.46 -6.23
CA PRO A 135 18.53 -8.33 -6.57
C PRO A 135 18.45 -7.18 -5.54
N TYR A 136 17.38 -7.13 -4.75
CA TYR A 136 17.09 -6.04 -3.81
C TYR A 136 17.19 -6.45 -2.34
N GLY A 137 17.56 -7.70 -2.03
CA GLY A 137 17.75 -8.17 -0.66
C GLY A 137 16.44 -8.27 0.16
N GLN A 138 15.29 -8.44 -0.48
CA GLN A 138 13.97 -8.41 0.16
C GLN A 138 13.40 -9.82 0.44
N LYS A 139 14.08 -10.89 0.01
CA LYS A 139 13.58 -12.28 0.09
C LYS A 139 13.18 -12.69 1.50
N ASP A 140 13.99 -12.35 2.51
CA ASP A 140 13.68 -12.71 3.89
C ASP A 140 12.52 -11.90 4.45
N GLY A 141 12.37 -10.64 4.05
CA GLY A 141 11.20 -9.83 4.39
C GLY A 141 9.93 -10.38 3.74
N TYR A 142 9.98 -10.84 2.48
CA TYR A 142 8.85 -11.51 1.83
C TYR A 142 8.48 -12.85 2.49
N LYS A 143 9.47 -13.62 2.99
CA LYS A 143 9.20 -14.83 3.79
C LYS A 143 8.53 -14.49 5.12
N GLU A 144 8.93 -13.39 5.76
CA GLU A 144 8.31 -12.93 7.00
C GLU A 144 6.86 -12.46 6.73
N LEU A 145 6.65 -11.66 5.69
CA LEU A 145 5.32 -11.22 5.26
C LEU A 145 4.41 -12.42 4.98
N GLN A 146 4.91 -13.43 4.27
CA GLN A 146 4.17 -14.66 4.00
C GLN A 146 3.74 -15.36 5.30
N LYS A 147 4.64 -15.53 6.27
CA LYS A 147 4.32 -16.16 7.56
C LYS A 147 3.29 -15.36 8.36
N ILE A 148 3.46 -14.04 8.41
CA ILE A 148 2.56 -13.14 9.15
C ILE A 148 1.16 -13.21 8.55
N ILE A 149 1.02 -13.13 7.24
CA ILE A 149 -0.29 -13.19 6.58
C ILE A 149 -0.98 -14.54 6.80
N GLU A 150 -0.25 -15.65 6.66
CA GLU A 150 -0.79 -16.98 6.94
C GLU A 150 -1.27 -17.11 8.40
N ALA A 151 -0.50 -16.57 9.35
CA ALA A 151 -0.86 -16.58 10.76
C ALA A 151 -2.08 -15.67 11.07
N THR A 152 -2.11 -14.47 10.47
CA THR A 152 -3.17 -13.48 10.67
C THR A 152 -4.52 -13.98 10.19
N PHE A 153 -4.58 -14.67 9.06
CA PHE A 153 -5.84 -15.17 8.48
C PHE A 153 -6.09 -16.65 8.76
N HIS A 154 -5.34 -17.25 9.68
CA HIS A 154 -5.50 -18.64 10.14
C HIS A 154 -5.43 -19.68 9.03
N GLY A 155 -4.58 -19.47 8.02
CA GLY A 155 -4.39 -20.42 6.93
C GLY A 155 -4.31 -19.77 5.56
N LYS A 156 -3.62 -20.46 4.66
CA LYS A 156 -3.37 -20.03 3.27
C LYS A 156 -4.65 -20.02 2.44
N GLU A 157 -5.59 -20.89 2.79
CA GLU A 157 -6.90 -21.05 2.16
C GLU A 157 -7.82 -19.84 2.36
N ASN A 158 -7.58 -19.06 3.43
CA ASN A 158 -8.36 -17.86 3.74
C ASN A 158 -7.79 -16.61 3.07
N VAL A 159 -6.74 -16.74 2.26
CA VAL A 159 -6.01 -15.64 1.63
C VAL A 159 -5.98 -15.82 0.12
N LYS A 160 -6.23 -14.72 -0.61
CA LYS A 160 -6.12 -14.69 -2.07
C LYS A 160 -5.43 -13.42 -2.54
N VAL A 161 -4.85 -13.50 -3.74
CA VAL A 161 -4.27 -12.35 -4.40
C VAL A 161 -5.07 -12.03 -5.66
N TYR A 162 -5.60 -10.82 -5.76
CA TYR A 162 -6.28 -10.35 -6.96
C TYR A 162 -5.40 -9.35 -7.68
N LYS A 163 -5.16 -9.58 -8.96
CA LYS A 163 -4.58 -8.62 -9.89
C LYS A 163 -5.72 -8.01 -10.68
N ILE A 164 -5.96 -6.71 -10.50
CA ILE A 164 -7.09 -5.98 -11.06
C ILE A 164 -6.57 -4.67 -11.62
N GLY A 165 -6.71 -4.45 -12.92
CA GLY A 165 -6.36 -3.16 -13.50
C GLY A 165 -6.13 -3.22 -15.00
N ASP A 166 -5.49 -2.20 -15.51
CA ASP A 166 -5.10 -2.11 -16.91
C ASP A 166 -3.67 -2.67 -17.08
N TYR A 167 -3.27 -3.04 -18.29
CA TYR A 167 -1.95 -3.62 -18.56
C TYR A 167 -0.80 -2.74 -18.04
N ARG A 168 -0.94 -1.41 -18.08
CA ARG A 168 0.09 -0.48 -17.58
C ARG A 168 0.16 -0.34 -16.07
N ARG A 169 -0.98 -0.56 -15.39
CA ARG A 169 -1.11 -0.37 -13.95
C ARG A 169 -2.13 -1.35 -13.41
N VAL A 170 -1.62 -2.40 -12.78
CA VAL A 170 -2.43 -3.47 -12.19
C VAL A 170 -2.39 -3.33 -10.68
N GLY A 171 -3.54 -3.10 -10.05
CA GLY A 171 -3.70 -3.18 -8.60
C GLY A 171 -3.53 -4.62 -8.13
N VAL A 172 -2.63 -4.84 -7.17
CA VAL A 172 -2.37 -6.15 -6.56
C VAL A 172 -2.92 -6.13 -5.14
N TYR A 173 -3.95 -6.94 -4.89
CA TYR A 173 -4.67 -7.02 -3.62
C TYR A 173 -4.38 -8.35 -2.96
N LEU A 174 -3.57 -8.34 -1.90
CA LEU A 174 -3.29 -9.50 -1.06
C LEU A 174 -4.19 -9.44 0.17
N VAL A 175 -5.28 -10.19 0.14
CA VAL A 175 -6.36 -10.05 1.13
C VAL A 175 -6.77 -11.38 1.74
N GLY A 176 -7.20 -11.32 2.99
CA GLY A 176 -7.74 -12.43 3.75
C GLY A 176 -9.15 -12.16 4.28
N VAL A 177 -9.90 -13.22 4.54
CA VAL A 177 -11.23 -13.15 5.17
C VAL A 177 -11.14 -13.20 6.69
N ILE A 178 -11.91 -12.35 7.36
CA ILE A 178 -12.13 -12.34 8.80
C ILE A 178 -13.62 -12.54 9.02
N LYS A 179 -13.99 -13.76 9.44
CA LYS A 179 -15.39 -14.20 9.56
C LYS A 179 -16.17 -13.28 10.51
N GLY A 180 -17.33 -12.81 10.08
CA GLY A 180 -18.16 -11.89 10.87
C GLY A 180 -17.66 -10.45 10.92
N VAL A 181 -16.59 -10.10 10.19
CA VAL A 181 -16.04 -8.74 10.15
C VAL A 181 -15.92 -8.24 8.70
N GLY A 182 -15.23 -8.99 7.84
CA GLY A 182 -15.04 -8.59 6.45
C GLY A 182 -13.74 -9.11 5.83
N ILE A 183 -13.19 -8.32 4.91
CA ILE A 183 -11.97 -8.62 4.17
C ILE A 183 -10.91 -7.58 4.56
N ALA A 184 -9.70 -8.02 4.89
CA ALA A 184 -8.59 -7.13 5.20
C ALA A 184 -7.31 -7.56 4.48
N GLY A 185 -6.36 -6.66 4.28
CA GLY A 185 -5.08 -7.04 3.69
C GLY A 185 -4.23 -5.87 3.25
N LEU A 186 -3.40 -6.13 2.24
CA LEU A 186 -2.49 -5.17 1.62
C LEU A 186 -2.85 -4.95 0.15
N LYS A 187 -2.72 -3.71 -0.31
CA LYS A 187 -2.80 -3.28 -1.71
C LYS A 187 -1.44 -2.74 -2.14
N THR A 188 -1.03 -3.02 -3.37
CA THR A 188 0.09 -2.37 -4.05
C THR A 188 -0.19 -2.28 -5.55
N PHE A 189 0.74 -1.77 -6.34
CA PHE A 189 0.61 -1.65 -7.80
C PHE A 189 1.74 -2.37 -8.52
N SER A 190 1.39 -3.07 -9.59
CA SER A 190 2.33 -3.53 -10.61
C SER A 190 2.27 -2.55 -11.77
N ILE A 191 3.42 -1.99 -12.14
CA ILE A 191 3.56 -1.08 -13.28
C ILE A 191 4.28 -1.82 -14.40
N GLU A 192 3.74 -1.75 -15.62
CA GLU A 192 4.35 -2.26 -16.85
C GLU A 192 4.40 -1.10 -17.87
N THR A 193 5.56 -0.82 -18.46
CA THR A 193 5.80 0.33 -19.37
C THR A 193 6.00 -0.06 -20.83
#